data_AF-A0A0Q5FGQ1-F1
#
_entry.id   AF-A0A0Q5FGQ1-F1
#
_cell.length_a   1.000
_cell.length_b   1.000
_cell.length_c   1.000
_cell.angle_alpha   90.00
_cell.angle_beta   90.00
_cell.angle_gamma   90.00
#
_symmetry.space_group_name_H-M   'P 1'
#
loop_
_entity.id
_entity.type
_entity.pdbx_description
1 polymer ?
#
loop_
_entity_poly.entity_id
_entity_poly.type
_entity_poly.pdbx_seq_one_letter_code
_entity_poly.pdbx_strand_id
1 'polypeptide(L)'
;MTTESDAIVWNSELPHELYAAMGRVAHSTALLDAMLGEFAEYLTDSTNTWVFVSGQSTDWLIQTCRVLLETTLDPQRTRYPDEFHKALRQQLSRASDLRNLRNRVIHGTWSNASYAEDPLHRPWGDTTSERTFWVARDRQRRSFEEQAMTASDVNRLADEIDLVTDGVIRAWRSVTPHRPDWPPFRRWHDLGLNSSED
;
A
#
# COMPACT_ATOMS: atom_id res chain seq x y z
N MET A 1 -7.67 -26.63 42.48
CA MET A 1 -8.09 -26.30 41.10
C MET A 1 -7.01 -25.41 40.52
N THR A 2 -6.05 -26.03 39.85
CA THR A 2 -5.01 -25.35 39.08
C THR A 2 -5.65 -24.89 37.78
N THR A 3 -5.79 -23.57 37.63
CA THR A 3 -6.11 -22.93 36.35
C THR A 3 -5.09 -23.39 35.34
N GLU A 4 -5.54 -24.13 34.33
CA GLU A 4 -4.74 -24.43 33.14
C GLU A 4 -4.21 -23.09 32.63
N SER A 5 -2.89 -23.00 32.60
CA SER A 5 -2.18 -21.97 31.85
C SER A 5 -2.67 -22.09 30.42
N ASP A 6 -3.49 -21.14 29.96
CA ASP A 6 -3.88 -20.98 28.56
C ASP A 6 -2.59 -20.93 27.74
N ALA A 7 -2.22 -22.09 27.20
CA ALA A 7 -1.07 -22.21 26.34
C ALA A 7 -1.26 -21.24 25.18
N ILE A 8 -0.22 -20.48 24.86
CA ILE A 8 -0.29 -19.50 23.78
C ILE A 8 -0.45 -20.29 22.47
N VAL A 9 -1.69 -20.41 21.99
CA VAL A 9 -1.99 -21.02 20.70
C VAL A 9 -1.73 -19.98 19.61
N TRP A 10 -0.45 -19.71 19.38
CA TRP A 10 0.03 -19.21 18.10
C TRP A 10 -0.35 -20.29 17.08
N ASN A 11 -1.22 -19.99 16.11
CA ASN A 11 -1.84 -20.92 15.14
C ASN A 11 -3.26 -21.42 15.47
N SER A 12 -4.16 -20.53 15.89
CA SER A 12 -5.56 -20.77 15.52
C SER A 12 -5.68 -20.50 14.02
N GLU A 13 -6.23 -21.45 13.25
CA GLU A 13 -6.49 -21.24 11.83
C GLU A 13 -7.28 -19.94 11.64
N LEU A 14 -6.70 -18.98 10.92
CA LEU A 14 -7.40 -17.73 10.65
C LEU A 14 -8.58 -18.03 9.71
N PRO A 15 -9.72 -17.34 9.87
CA PRO A 15 -10.84 -17.51 8.96
C PRO A 15 -10.45 -17.23 7.51
N HIS A 16 -11.01 -18.01 6.58
CA HIS A 16 -10.75 -17.88 5.14
C HIS A 16 -10.98 -16.46 4.60
N GLU A 17 -11.99 -15.75 5.15
CA GLU A 17 -12.27 -14.35 4.82
C GLU A 17 -11.09 -13.41 5.10
N LEU A 18 -10.36 -13.63 6.20
CA LEU A 18 -9.21 -12.82 6.57
C LEU A 18 -8.03 -13.12 5.65
N TYR A 19 -7.78 -14.39 5.32
CA TYR A 19 -6.76 -14.77 4.34
C TYR A 19 -7.05 -14.16 2.96
N ALA A 20 -8.31 -14.20 2.51
CA ALA A 20 -8.72 -13.57 1.25
C ALA A 20 -8.49 -12.06 1.27
N ALA A 21 -8.85 -11.38 2.36
CA ALA A 21 -8.62 -9.95 2.52
C ALA A 21 -7.12 -9.59 2.52
N MET A 22 -6.28 -10.37 3.23
CA MET A 22 -4.82 -10.21 3.21
C MET A 22 -4.25 -10.42 1.80
N GLY A 23 -4.77 -11.39 1.05
CA GLY A 23 -4.41 -11.64 -0.34
C GLY A 23 -4.72 -10.45 -1.25
N ARG A 24 -5.87 -9.80 -1.07
CA ARG A 24 -6.20 -8.54 -1.77
C ARG A 24 -5.21 -7.44 -1.46
N VAL A 25 -4.85 -7.22 -0.19
CA VAL A 25 -3.83 -6.22 0.19
C VAL A 25 -2.48 -6.52 -0.47
N ALA A 26 -2.05 -7.78 -0.50
CA ALA A 26 -0.82 -8.17 -1.15
C ALA A 26 -0.85 -7.88 -2.66
N HIS A 27 -1.96 -8.20 -3.31
CA HIS A 27 -2.18 -7.93 -4.73
C HIS A 27 -2.17 -6.42 -5.02
N SER A 28 -3.01 -5.63 -4.36
CA SER A 28 -3.08 -4.16 -4.51
C SER A 28 -1.73 -3.50 -4.25
N THR A 29 -0.96 -4.00 -3.28
CA THR A 29 0.41 -3.52 -3.02
C THR A 29 1.36 -3.80 -4.17
N ALA A 30 1.33 -5.02 -4.72
CA ALA A 30 2.20 -5.40 -5.84
C ALA A 30 1.93 -4.54 -7.08
N LEU A 31 0.66 -4.18 -7.29
CA LEU A 31 0.25 -3.25 -8.33
C LEU A 31 0.77 -1.84 -8.10
N LEU A 32 0.58 -1.30 -6.90
CA LEU A 32 1.13 0.00 -6.52
C LEU A 32 2.66 0.03 -6.74
N ASP A 33 3.38 -1.02 -6.30
CA ASP A 33 4.83 -1.12 -6.46
C ASP A 33 5.25 -1.17 -7.94
N ALA A 34 4.56 -1.96 -8.76
CA ALA A 34 4.80 -2.02 -10.20
C ALA A 34 4.58 -0.65 -10.85
N MET A 35 3.46 0.01 -10.54
CA MET A 35 3.13 1.34 -11.05
C MET A 35 4.17 2.38 -10.63
N LEU A 36 4.61 2.40 -9.37
CA LEU A 36 5.64 3.33 -8.90
C LEU A 36 6.99 3.10 -9.58
N GLY A 37 7.37 1.84 -9.78
CA GLY A 37 8.61 1.50 -10.51
C GLY A 37 8.60 2.05 -11.93
N GLU A 38 7.48 1.89 -12.63
CA GLU A 38 7.32 2.43 -13.98
C GLU A 38 7.22 3.95 -13.98
N PHE A 39 6.49 4.54 -13.05
CA PHE A 39 6.40 5.99 -12.91
C PHE A 39 7.79 6.63 -12.74
N ALA A 40 8.69 5.98 -12.01
CA ALA A 40 10.07 6.43 -11.89
C ALA A 40 10.83 6.41 -13.25
N GLU A 41 10.63 5.40 -14.09
CA GLU A 41 11.19 5.35 -15.46
C GLU A 41 10.70 6.53 -16.32
N TYR A 42 9.46 6.98 -16.10
CA TYR A 42 8.91 8.14 -16.82
C TYR A 42 9.48 9.46 -16.37
N LEU A 43 9.61 9.64 -15.06
CA LEU A 43 10.19 10.86 -14.52
C LEU A 43 11.65 11.03 -14.97
N THR A 44 12.38 9.94 -15.19
CA THR A 44 13.78 9.96 -15.65
C THR A 44 13.93 9.95 -17.17
N ASP A 45 12.86 9.69 -17.93
CA ASP A 45 12.90 9.45 -19.38
C ASP A 45 13.87 8.31 -19.77
N SER A 46 14.04 7.31 -18.90
CA SER A 46 15.05 6.28 -19.05
C SER A 46 14.52 4.91 -18.65
N THR A 47 14.47 3.99 -19.63
CA THR A 47 14.11 2.59 -19.37
C THR A 47 15.11 1.92 -18.41
N ASN A 48 16.38 2.33 -18.39
CA ASN A 48 17.39 1.76 -17.49
C ASN A 48 17.11 2.04 -16.01
N THR A 49 16.17 2.93 -15.69
CA THR A 49 15.71 3.14 -14.32
C THR A 49 15.13 1.85 -13.71
N TRP A 50 14.63 0.91 -14.54
CA TRP A 50 14.14 -0.40 -14.11
C TRP A 50 15.14 -1.14 -13.19
N VAL A 51 16.45 -1.00 -13.46
CA VAL A 51 17.53 -1.67 -12.71
C VAL A 51 17.60 -1.18 -11.27
N PHE A 52 17.30 0.10 -11.04
CA PHE A 52 17.36 0.71 -9.71
C PHE A 52 16.09 0.46 -8.89
N VAL A 53 14.94 0.35 -9.55
CA VAL A 53 13.63 0.19 -8.89
C VAL A 53 13.28 -1.28 -8.62
N SER A 54 13.84 -2.22 -9.38
CA SER A 54 13.50 -3.64 -9.23
C SER A 54 14.00 -4.22 -7.91
N GLY A 55 13.11 -4.94 -7.22
CA GLY A 55 13.39 -5.55 -5.91
C GLY A 55 13.45 -4.56 -4.74
N GLN A 56 13.12 -3.29 -4.97
CA GLN A 56 13.08 -2.28 -3.91
C GLN A 56 11.77 -2.36 -3.12
N SER A 57 11.83 -1.90 -1.87
CA SER A 57 10.63 -1.78 -1.03
C SER A 57 9.71 -0.64 -1.52
N THR A 58 8.40 -0.75 -1.25
CA THR A 58 7.42 0.34 -1.51
C THR A 58 7.87 1.69 -0.95
N ASP A 59 8.47 1.70 0.24
CA ASP A 59 8.96 2.93 0.86
C ASP A 59 10.03 3.60 -0.01
N TRP A 60 11.00 2.81 -0.44
CA TRP A 60 12.06 3.27 -1.33
C TRP A 60 11.48 3.77 -2.65
N LEU A 61 10.53 3.05 -3.25
CA LEU A 61 9.86 3.47 -4.49
C LEU A 61 9.12 4.81 -4.32
N ILE A 62 8.37 4.98 -3.23
CA ILE A 62 7.68 6.24 -2.91
C ILE A 62 8.69 7.38 -2.77
N GLN A 63 9.78 7.19 -2.03
CA GLN A 63 10.79 8.24 -1.85
C GLN A 63 11.49 8.59 -3.15
N THR A 64 11.87 7.59 -3.95
CA THR A 64 12.48 7.80 -5.26
C THR A 64 11.54 8.59 -6.18
N CYS A 65 10.26 8.23 -6.25
CA CYS A 65 9.27 8.98 -7.04
C CYS A 65 9.13 10.43 -6.56
N ARG A 66 9.13 10.68 -5.25
CA ARG A 66 9.11 12.04 -4.70
C ARG A 66 10.33 12.84 -5.13
N VAL A 67 11.54 12.29 -4.95
CA VAL A 67 12.78 12.96 -5.33
C VAL A 67 12.77 13.27 -6.83
N LEU A 68 12.46 12.30 -7.67
CA LEU A 68 12.38 12.48 -9.11
C LEU A 68 11.34 13.53 -9.49
N LEU A 69 10.17 13.53 -8.85
CA LEU A 69 9.13 14.53 -9.07
C LEU A 69 9.63 15.95 -8.75
N GLU A 70 10.35 16.13 -7.64
CA GLU A 70 10.97 17.42 -7.29
C GLU A 70 12.02 17.86 -8.31
N THR A 71 12.80 16.93 -8.89
CA THR A 71 13.77 17.31 -9.94
C THR A 71 13.12 17.84 -11.21
N THR A 72 11.84 17.55 -11.44
CA THR A 72 11.08 18.08 -12.59
C THR A 72 10.54 19.49 -12.38
N LEU A 73 10.66 20.05 -11.16
CA LEU A 73 10.29 21.43 -10.83
C LEU A 73 11.40 22.44 -11.11
N ASP A 74 12.56 22.00 -11.59
CA ASP A 74 13.63 22.90 -12.02
C ASP A 74 13.07 23.96 -12.99
N PRO A 75 13.19 25.28 -12.68
CA PRO A 75 12.69 26.36 -13.52
C PRO A 75 13.24 26.37 -14.95
N GLN A 76 14.38 25.72 -15.18
CA GLN A 76 14.97 25.57 -16.51
C GLN A 76 14.39 24.38 -17.29
N ARG A 77 13.61 23.52 -16.63
CA ARG A 77 13.15 22.22 -17.15
C ARG A 77 11.71 21.90 -16.77
N THR A 78 10.89 22.89 -16.40
CA THR A 78 9.54 22.68 -15.87
C THR A 78 8.68 21.93 -16.90
N ARG A 79 8.67 20.60 -16.76
CA ARG A 79 8.12 19.67 -17.76
C ARG A 79 6.62 19.47 -17.57
N TYR A 80 6.14 19.69 -16.35
CA TYR A 80 4.77 19.41 -15.93
C TYR A 80 4.16 20.61 -15.17
N PRO A 81 2.83 20.79 -15.22
CA PRO A 81 2.13 21.87 -14.50
C PRO A 81 2.09 21.63 -12.98
N ASP A 82 1.99 22.70 -12.19
CA ASP A 82 1.98 22.62 -10.70
C ASP A 82 0.88 21.71 -10.13
N GLU A 83 -0.29 21.69 -10.78
CA GLU A 83 -1.42 20.83 -10.36
C GLU A 83 -1.06 19.34 -10.45
N PHE A 84 -0.23 18.93 -11.41
CA PHE A 84 0.27 17.57 -11.52
C PHE A 84 1.18 17.22 -10.34
N HIS A 85 2.12 18.10 -9.99
CA HIS A 85 3.02 17.90 -8.84
C HIS A 85 2.23 17.83 -7.54
N LYS A 86 1.26 18.72 -7.36
CA LYS A 86 0.40 18.75 -6.17
C LYS A 86 -0.41 17.46 -6.04
N ALA A 87 -1.06 17.02 -7.12
CA ALA A 87 -1.84 15.78 -7.14
C ALA A 87 -0.97 14.57 -6.79
N LEU A 88 0.22 14.43 -7.39
CA LEU A 88 1.10 13.31 -7.12
C LEU A 88 1.71 13.33 -5.71
N ARG A 89 2.13 14.49 -5.20
CA ARG A 89 2.60 14.61 -3.81
C ARG A 89 1.54 14.12 -2.84
N GLN A 90 0.28 14.49 -3.07
CA GLN A 90 -0.83 14.02 -2.24
C GLN A 90 -0.98 12.50 -2.28
N GLN A 91 -0.95 11.88 -3.47
CA GLN A 91 -1.07 10.42 -3.59
C GLN A 91 0.14 9.69 -2.99
N LEU A 92 1.36 10.18 -3.23
CA LEU A 92 2.59 9.62 -2.63
C LEU A 92 2.62 9.80 -1.11
N SER A 93 2.01 10.85 -0.57
CA SER A 93 1.81 11.00 0.88
C SER A 93 0.88 9.92 1.41
N ARG A 94 -0.30 9.78 0.82
CA ARG A 94 -1.29 8.76 1.23
C ARG A 94 -0.74 7.34 1.10
N ALA A 95 0.01 7.03 0.04
CA ALA A 95 0.71 5.75 -0.13
C ALA A 95 1.65 5.45 1.05
N SER A 96 2.41 6.45 1.50
CA SER A 96 3.33 6.34 2.63
C SER A 96 2.60 6.05 3.94
N ASP A 97 1.44 6.66 4.15
CA ASP A 97 0.62 6.46 5.34
C ASP A 97 0.05 5.03 5.38
N LEU A 98 -0.49 4.56 4.26
CA LEU A 98 -1.05 3.20 4.12
C LEU A 98 0.01 2.10 4.25
N ARG A 99 1.27 2.38 3.89
CA ARG A 99 2.38 1.42 3.95
C ARG A 99 2.59 0.82 5.34
N ASN A 100 2.47 1.62 6.41
CA ASN A 100 2.66 1.11 7.77
C ASN A 100 1.59 0.07 8.11
N LEU A 101 0.36 0.36 7.73
CA LEU A 101 -0.77 -0.53 7.93
C LEU A 101 -0.64 -1.80 7.09
N ARG A 102 -0.24 -1.67 5.81
CA ARG A 102 0.09 -2.78 4.92
C ARG A 102 1.14 -3.71 5.51
N ASN A 103 2.24 -3.14 6.00
CA ASN A 103 3.32 -3.92 6.59
C ASN A 103 2.86 -4.72 7.82
N ARG A 104 1.95 -4.13 8.62
CA ARG A 104 1.35 -4.80 9.76
C ARG A 104 0.44 -5.94 9.31
N VAL A 105 -0.41 -5.72 8.30
CA VAL A 105 -1.28 -6.76 7.74
C VAL A 105 -0.48 -7.93 7.16
N ILE A 106 0.49 -7.65 6.27
CA ILE A 106 1.20 -8.68 5.50
C ILE A 106 2.27 -9.41 6.32
N HIS A 107 2.95 -8.72 7.22
CA HIS A 107 4.08 -9.28 7.97
C HIS A 107 3.80 -9.42 9.47
N GLY A 108 2.59 -9.09 9.92
CA GLY A 108 2.20 -9.21 11.32
C GLY A 108 1.76 -10.62 11.68
N THR A 109 1.85 -10.90 12.97
CA THR A 109 1.28 -12.10 13.59
C THR A 109 -0.14 -11.78 14.02
N TRP A 110 -1.08 -12.57 13.53
CA TRP A 110 -2.51 -12.41 13.80
C TRP A 110 -2.95 -13.34 14.94
N SER A 111 -3.82 -12.82 15.80
CA SER A 111 -4.35 -13.51 16.97
C SER A 111 -5.83 -13.23 17.16
N ASN A 112 -6.54 -14.18 17.78
CA ASN A 112 -7.92 -14.02 18.22
C ASN A 112 -8.05 -13.35 19.61
N ALA A 113 -6.95 -13.24 20.34
CA ALA A 113 -6.88 -12.61 21.66
C ALA A 113 -5.88 -11.45 21.64
N SER A 114 -6.20 -10.39 22.39
CA SER A 114 -5.25 -9.31 22.65
C SER A 114 -4.34 -9.70 23.79
N TYR A 115 -3.07 -9.36 23.68
CA TYR A 115 -2.05 -9.52 24.70
C TYR A 115 -1.41 -8.19 25.10
N ALA A 116 -1.76 -7.08 24.44
CA ALA A 116 -1.30 -5.75 24.82
C ALA A 116 -2.16 -5.15 25.94
N GLU A 117 -1.53 -4.45 26.89
CA GLU A 117 -2.23 -3.70 27.94
C GLU A 117 -3.02 -2.51 27.40
N ASP A 118 -2.50 -1.86 26.36
CA ASP A 118 -3.11 -0.72 25.67
C ASP A 118 -2.96 -0.90 24.15
N PRO A 119 -3.87 -1.67 23.51
CA PRO A 119 -3.75 -1.94 22.09
C PRO A 119 -4.16 -0.72 21.25
N LEU A 120 -3.57 -0.59 20.06
CA LEU A 120 -3.92 0.45 19.11
C LEU A 120 -5.36 0.28 18.63
N HIS A 121 -6.07 1.40 18.54
CA HIS A 121 -7.42 1.45 17.98
C HIS A 121 -7.46 0.98 16.52
N ARG A 122 -8.65 0.53 16.11
CA ARG A 122 -8.93 0.18 14.71
C ARG A 122 -8.60 1.37 13.79
N PRO A 123 -7.95 1.15 12.62
CA PRO A 123 -7.49 2.23 11.77
C PRO A 123 -8.60 3.16 11.26
N TRP A 124 -9.82 2.63 11.14
CA TRP A 124 -11.00 3.36 10.66
C TRP A 124 -12.13 3.44 11.70
N GLY A 125 -11.82 3.18 12.97
CA GLY A 125 -12.78 3.20 14.07
C GLY A 125 -13.72 2.00 14.13
N ASP A 126 -14.54 1.97 15.18
CA ASP A 126 -15.48 0.88 15.49
C ASP A 126 -16.80 1.04 14.72
N THR A 127 -16.77 0.73 13.42
CA THR A 127 -17.94 0.91 12.54
C THR A 127 -18.74 -0.37 12.33
N THR A 128 -18.21 -1.53 12.75
CA THR A 128 -18.78 -2.84 12.44
C THR A 128 -18.82 -3.74 13.68
N SER A 129 -19.88 -4.55 13.78
CA SER A 129 -20.01 -5.63 14.78
C SER A 129 -19.28 -6.91 14.34
N GLU A 130 -18.30 -6.79 13.45
CA GLU A 130 -17.55 -7.91 12.90
C GLU A 130 -16.58 -8.49 13.94
N ARG A 131 -16.11 -9.72 13.68
CA ARG A 131 -15.09 -10.35 14.50
C ARG A 131 -13.79 -9.54 14.42
N THR A 132 -13.33 -9.09 15.58
CA THR A 132 -12.04 -8.41 15.74
C THR A 132 -10.91 -9.41 15.94
N PHE A 133 -9.81 -9.18 15.24
CA PHE A 133 -8.54 -9.86 15.38
C PHE A 133 -7.49 -8.84 15.82
N TRP A 134 -6.40 -9.34 16.39
CA TRP A 134 -5.29 -8.54 16.88
C TRP A 134 -4.06 -8.86 16.06
N VAL A 135 -3.45 -7.82 15.49
CA VAL A 135 -2.24 -7.96 14.67
C VAL A 135 -1.07 -7.21 15.28
N ALA A 136 -0.06 -7.98 15.69
CA ALA A 136 1.21 -7.47 16.18
C ALA A 136 2.24 -7.53 15.06
N ARG A 137 3.00 -6.45 14.84
CA ARG A 137 4.15 -6.53 13.95
C ARG A 137 5.29 -7.20 14.69
N ASP A 138 5.77 -8.33 14.19
CA ASP A 138 6.95 -9.00 14.76
C ASP A 138 8.24 -8.21 14.40
N ARG A 139 8.52 -7.17 15.19
CA ARG A 139 9.85 -6.57 15.26
C ARG A 139 10.23 -6.56 16.72
N GLN A 140 11.23 -7.36 17.09
CA GLN A 140 11.86 -7.49 18.41
C GLN A 140 12.39 -6.18 19.04
N ARG A 141 12.09 -4.99 18.48
CA ARG A 141 12.60 -3.70 18.95
C ARG A 141 11.45 -2.79 19.38
N ARG A 142 11.25 -2.75 20.71
CA ARG A 142 10.82 -1.63 21.57
C ARG A 142 9.35 -1.40 21.95
N SER A 143 8.36 -2.06 21.36
CA SER A 143 6.99 -2.02 21.90
C SER A 143 6.17 -3.10 21.22
N PHE A 144 5.49 -3.94 22.01
CA PHE A 144 4.52 -4.88 21.46
C PHE A 144 3.24 -4.09 21.15
N GLU A 145 3.23 -3.44 19.99
CA GLU A 145 2.06 -2.72 19.52
C GLU A 145 1.14 -3.71 18.83
N GLU A 146 0.05 -4.11 19.49
CA GLU A 146 -1.08 -4.77 18.85
C GLU A 146 -2.02 -3.74 18.26
N GLN A 147 -2.66 -4.08 17.15
CA GLN A 147 -3.74 -3.27 16.59
C GLN A 147 -4.97 -4.14 16.34
N ALA A 148 -6.13 -3.66 16.78
CA ALA A 148 -7.42 -4.27 16.45
C ALA A 148 -7.72 -4.10 14.95
N MET A 149 -8.15 -5.17 14.28
CA MET A 149 -8.62 -5.15 12.90
C MET A 149 -9.70 -6.20 12.65
N THR A 150 -10.60 -5.91 11.73
CA THR A 150 -11.59 -6.84 11.17
C THR A 150 -11.20 -7.22 9.73
N ALA A 151 -11.85 -8.24 9.16
CA ALA A 151 -11.66 -8.56 7.74
C ALA A 151 -12.06 -7.38 6.83
N SER A 152 -13.12 -6.63 7.18
CA SER A 152 -13.51 -5.43 6.45
C SER A 152 -12.48 -4.30 6.53
N ASP A 153 -11.79 -4.14 7.67
CA ASP A 153 -10.67 -3.18 7.76
C ASP A 153 -9.55 -3.56 6.79
N VAL A 154 -9.20 -4.84 6.70
CA VAL A 154 -8.17 -5.32 5.77
C VAL A 154 -8.61 -5.16 4.30
N ASN A 155 -9.88 -5.41 3.99
CA ASN A 155 -10.42 -5.14 2.66
C ASN A 155 -10.37 -3.65 2.32
N ARG A 156 -10.76 -2.79 3.25
CA ARG A 156 -10.68 -1.33 3.08
C ARG A 156 -9.24 -0.87 2.84
N LEU A 157 -8.26 -1.49 3.49
CA LEU A 157 -6.85 -1.20 3.18
C LEU A 157 -6.52 -1.45 1.70
N ALA A 158 -6.99 -2.57 1.14
CA ALA A 158 -6.78 -2.87 -0.26
C ALA A 158 -7.46 -1.81 -1.15
N ASP A 159 -8.72 -1.47 -0.85
CA ASP A 159 -9.46 -0.44 -1.59
C ASP A 159 -8.75 0.93 -1.53
N GLU A 160 -8.21 1.31 -0.38
CA GLU A 160 -7.46 2.56 -0.20
C GLU A 160 -6.15 2.57 -1.00
N ILE A 161 -5.45 1.42 -1.10
CA ILE A 161 -4.26 1.25 -1.93
C ILE A 161 -4.62 1.34 -3.42
N ASP A 162 -5.70 0.70 -3.84
CA ASP A 162 -6.21 0.75 -5.22
C ASP A 162 -6.57 2.20 -5.59
N LEU A 163 -7.30 2.92 -4.72
CA LEU A 163 -7.65 4.34 -4.93
C LEU A 163 -6.43 5.26 -5.06
N VAL A 164 -5.38 5.02 -4.27
CA VAL A 164 -4.11 5.76 -4.40
C VAL A 164 -3.47 5.47 -5.74
N THR A 165 -3.47 4.20 -6.14
CA THR A 165 -2.87 3.78 -7.41
C THR A 165 -3.60 4.43 -8.57
N ASP A 166 -4.94 4.34 -8.63
CA ASP A 166 -5.78 5.04 -9.60
C ASP A 166 -5.58 6.56 -9.57
N GLY A 167 -5.36 7.13 -8.38
CA GLY A 167 -5.03 8.54 -8.20
C GLY A 167 -3.75 8.94 -8.94
N VAL A 168 -2.69 8.13 -8.82
CA VAL A 168 -1.43 8.36 -9.53
C VAL A 168 -1.61 8.21 -11.04
N ILE A 169 -2.34 7.18 -11.49
CA ILE A 169 -2.63 6.95 -12.91
C ILE A 169 -3.41 8.13 -13.51
N ARG A 170 -4.45 8.61 -12.82
CA ARG A 170 -5.24 9.76 -13.29
C ARG A 170 -4.43 11.05 -13.33
N ALA A 171 -3.61 11.30 -12.30
CA ALA A 171 -2.72 12.46 -12.29
C ALA A 171 -1.78 12.42 -13.52
N TRP A 172 -1.21 11.25 -13.81
CA TRP A 172 -0.36 11.04 -14.97
C TRP A 172 -1.08 11.23 -16.33
N ARG A 173 -2.27 10.65 -16.49
CA ARG A 173 -3.06 10.79 -17.73
C ARG A 173 -3.41 12.25 -18.02
N SER A 174 -3.59 13.09 -17.00
CA SER A 174 -3.92 14.51 -17.18
C SER A 174 -2.83 15.32 -17.91
N VAL A 175 -1.57 14.88 -17.85
CA VAL A 175 -0.42 15.54 -18.51
C VAL A 175 0.09 14.79 -19.74
N THR A 176 -0.49 13.63 -20.06
CA THR A 176 -0.15 12.82 -21.24
C THR A 176 -1.36 12.47 -22.13
N PRO A 177 -2.27 13.42 -22.43
CA PRO A 177 -3.56 13.13 -23.08
C PRO A 177 -3.43 12.56 -24.51
N HIS A 178 -2.32 12.81 -25.20
CA HIS A 178 -2.06 12.31 -26.56
C HIS A 178 -1.41 10.92 -26.61
N ARG A 179 -1.27 10.26 -25.47
CA ARG A 179 -0.92 8.85 -25.37
C ARG A 179 -2.06 8.14 -24.64
N PRO A 180 -3.24 7.95 -25.27
CA PRO A 180 -4.42 7.34 -24.61
C PRO A 180 -4.29 5.82 -24.46
N ASP A 181 -3.54 5.15 -25.34
CA ASP A 181 -3.21 3.71 -25.29
C ASP A 181 -2.24 3.36 -24.13
N TRP A 182 -2.16 4.28 -23.18
CA TRP A 182 -1.20 4.37 -22.11
C TRP A 182 -2.00 4.28 -20.81
N PRO A 183 -1.55 3.39 -19.94
CA PRO A 183 -0.34 3.74 -19.26
C PRO A 183 0.88 3.03 -19.85
N PRO A 184 2.09 3.43 -19.46
CA PRO A 184 3.27 2.68 -19.86
C PRO A 184 3.39 1.30 -19.23
N PHE A 185 2.46 1.01 -18.31
CA PHE A 185 2.33 -0.13 -17.43
C PHE A 185 2.16 -1.45 -18.17
N ARG A 186 3.16 -1.82 -18.99
CA ARG A 186 3.24 -3.13 -19.66
C ARG A 186 3.02 -4.24 -18.66
N ARG A 187 3.62 -4.12 -17.47
CA ARG A 187 3.48 -5.11 -16.38
C ARG A 187 2.09 -5.09 -15.75
N TRP A 188 1.37 -3.97 -15.75
CA TRP A 188 -0.01 -3.88 -15.25
C TRP A 188 -1.02 -4.50 -16.21
N HIS A 189 -0.82 -4.28 -17.52
CA HIS A 189 -1.62 -4.91 -18.56
C HIS A 189 -1.44 -6.43 -18.57
N ASP A 190 -0.20 -6.90 -18.39
CA ASP A 190 0.13 -8.33 -18.24
C ASP A 190 -0.50 -8.96 -16.98
N LEU A 191 -0.86 -8.15 -15.98
CA LEU A 191 -1.58 -8.57 -14.77
C LEU A 191 -3.10 -8.62 -14.94
N GLY A 192 -3.63 -8.35 -16.15
CA GLY A 192 -5.04 -8.53 -16.49
C GLY A 192 -5.97 -7.43 -15.99
N LEU A 193 -5.43 -6.27 -15.62
CA LEU A 193 -6.19 -5.16 -15.02
C LEU A 193 -6.49 -4.10 -16.07
N ASN A 194 -7.44 -4.41 -16.94
CA ASN A 194 -8.07 -3.37 -17.74
C ASN A 194 -8.89 -2.50 -16.78
N SER A 195 -8.51 -1.24 -16.61
CA SER A 195 -9.42 -0.24 -16.03
C SER A 195 -10.68 -0.25 -16.90
N SER A 196 -11.83 -0.57 -16.33
CA SER A 196 -13.11 -0.36 -17.00
C SER A 196 -13.15 1.10 -17.46
N GLU A 197 -13.14 1.29 -18.77
CA GLU A 197 -13.36 2.59 -19.39
C GLU A 197 -14.81 2.99 -19.11
N ASP A 198 -15.01 3.89 -18.15
CA ASP A 198 -16.20 4.73 -17.99
C ASP A 198 -15.77 6.21 -18.03
#